data_AF-A0A1V6B0P0-F1
#
_entry.id   AF-A0A1V6B0P0-F1
#
_cell.length_a   1.000
_cell.length_b   1.000
_cell.length_c   1.000
_cell.angle_alpha   90.00
_cell.angle_beta   90.00
_cell.angle_gamma   90.00
#
_symmetry.space_group_name_H-M   'P 1'
#
loop_
_entity.id
_entity.type
_entity.pdbx_description
1 polymer ?
#
loop_
_entity_poly.entity_id
_entity_poly.type
_entity_poly.pdbx_seq_one_letter_code
_entity_poly.pdbx_strand_id
1 'polypeptide(L)'
;MRRIFPASGVALAVVAALIWLGQTGCKSYNEQEVHSSLEVVDVSTSWTMKEYRQWPNPKLTLVPTVTFKLKNNSSETLRYINVNAIFKEVDSVENLGDSFHTAVRGEGLAPGATSPPITLKSNFGVAGKTLDSFKANPHWKSYYVKLFVQMGGPRHISMGEYPVSRQIDFQEDQAVHQKDESSAVLQEEPAKD
;
A
#
# COMPACT_ATOMS: atom_id res chain seq x y z
N MET A 1 9.07 -48.30 60.94
CA MET A 1 8.30 -47.07 60.67
C MET A 1 8.78 -46.49 59.34
N ARG A 2 7.99 -46.59 58.26
CA ARG A 2 8.30 -46.02 56.93
C ARG A 2 7.41 -44.80 56.74
N ARG A 3 7.99 -43.59 56.74
CA ARG A 3 7.27 -42.35 56.41
C ARG A 3 7.09 -42.30 54.89
N ILE A 4 5.84 -42.37 54.44
CA ILE A 4 5.44 -42.16 53.05
C ILE A 4 5.30 -40.64 52.89
N PHE A 5 6.19 -40.02 52.11
CA PHE A 5 6.08 -38.60 51.75
C PHE A 5 5.00 -38.44 50.66
N PRO A 6 4.13 -37.42 50.74
CA PRO A 6 3.09 -37.21 49.73
C PRO A 6 3.70 -36.52 48.50
N ALA A 7 4.24 -37.30 47.58
CA ALA A 7 4.76 -36.81 46.29
C ALA A 7 3.66 -36.28 45.34
N SER A 8 2.39 -36.39 45.70
CA SER A 8 1.24 -36.13 44.82
C SER A 8 0.84 -34.64 44.74
N GLY A 9 1.11 -33.84 45.78
CA GLY A 9 0.72 -32.42 45.81
C GLY A 9 1.62 -31.50 44.97
N VAL A 10 2.92 -31.80 44.90
CA VAL A 10 3.90 -30.97 44.17
C VAL A 10 3.76 -31.15 42.65
N ALA A 11 3.46 -32.38 42.20
CA ALA A 11 3.27 -32.67 40.79
C ALA A 11 2.04 -31.96 40.19
N LEU A 12 0.93 -31.88 40.94
CA LEU A 12 -0.28 -31.17 40.48
C LEU A 12 -0.06 -29.65 40.38
N ALA A 13 0.68 -29.05 41.32
CA ALA A 13 0.94 -27.62 41.32
C ALA A 13 1.82 -27.18 40.12
N VAL A 14 2.78 -28.01 39.72
CA VAL A 14 3.65 -27.75 38.56
C VAL A 14 2.87 -27.82 37.23
N VAL A 15 1.95 -28.78 37.10
CA VAL A 15 1.09 -28.88 35.91
C VAL A 15 0.13 -27.70 35.80
N ALA A 16 -0.46 -27.25 36.92
CA ALA A 16 -1.31 -26.07 36.93
C ALA A 16 -0.55 -24.79 36.55
N ALA A 17 0.70 -24.62 37.01
CA ALA A 17 1.54 -23.47 36.66
C ALA A 17 1.93 -23.46 35.16
N LEU A 18 2.16 -24.62 34.55
CA LEU A 18 2.47 -24.73 33.13
C LEU A 18 1.27 -24.41 32.22
N ILE A 19 0.04 -24.68 32.67
CA ILE A 19 -1.19 -24.34 31.92
C ILE A 19 -1.41 -22.82 31.92
N TRP A 20 -1.08 -22.12 33.01
CA TRP A 20 -1.18 -20.65 33.09
C TRP A 20 -0.14 -19.93 32.20
N LEU A 21 1.05 -20.50 32.03
CA LEU A 21 2.10 -19.93 31.18
C LEU A 21 1.85 -20.12 29.67
N GLY A 22 0.96 -21.04 29.28
CA GLY A 22 0.65 -21.33 27.88
C GLY A 22 -0.31 -20.35 27.20
N GLN A 23 -0.86 -19.37 27.93
CA GLN A 23 -1.86 -18.43 27.38
C GLN A 23 -1.28 -17.15 26.78
N THR A 24 0.04 -16.97 26.72
CA THR A 24 0.66 -15.91 25.91
C THR A 24 0.70 -16.31 24.42
N GLY A 25 -0.36 -16.95 23.93
CA GLY A 25 -0.51 -17.35 22.54
C GLY A 25 -0.83 -16.14 21.66
N CYS A 26 -0.32 -16.14 20.43
CA CYS A 26 -0.65 -15.16 19.40
C CYS A 26 -2.15 -14.86 19.39
N LYS A 27 -2.54 -13.66 19.81
CA LYS A 27 -3.92 -13.18 19.75
C LYS A 27 -4.31 -13.11 18.28
N SER A 28 -5.23 -13.98 17.86
CA SER A 28 -5.90 -13.86 16.58
C SER A 28 -7.11 -12.95 16.75
N TYR A 29 -7.37 -12.10 15.76
CA TYR A 29 -8.53 -11.23 15.75
C TYR A 29 -9.58 -11.80 14.81
N ASN A 30 -10.83 -11.85 15.25
CA ASN A 30 -11.95 -12.09 14.35
C ASN A 30 -12.35 -10.79 13.63
N GLU A 31 -13.23 -10.90 12.63
CA GLU A 31 -13.65 -9.77 11.80
C GLU A 31 -14.28 -8.62 12.61
N GLN A 32 -15.17 -8.95 13.55
CA GLN A 32 -15.83 -7.95 14.40
C GLN A 32 -14.84 -7.22 15.31
N GLU A 33 -13.85 -7.95 15.85
CA GLU A 33 -12.78 -7.39 16.65
C GLU A 33 -11.87 -6.47 15.83
N VAL A 34 -11.53 -6.83 14.59
CA VAL A 34 -10.75 -5.95 13.69
C VAL A 34 -11.52 -4.65 13.44
N HIS A 35 -12.79 -4.74 13.04
CA HIS A 35 -13.59 -3.54 12.73
C HIS A 35 -13.84 -2.63 13.93
N SER A 36 -13.94 -3.18 15.14
CA SER A 36 -14.11 -2.38 16.35
C SER A 36 -12.79 -1.81 16.88
N SER A 37 -11.66 -2.48 16.64
CA SER A 37 -10.34 -2.07 17.14
C SER A 37 -9.59 -1.12 16.21
N LEU A 38 -9.81 -1.22 14.90
CA LEU A 38 -9.03 -0.50 13.90
C LEU A 38 -9.95 0.19 12.90
N GLU A 39 -9.68 1.46 12.65
CA GLU A 39 -10.42 2.28 11.70
C GLU A 39 -9.48 2.82 10.62
N VAL A 40 -9.95 2.79 9.36
CA VAL A 40 -9.26 3.43 8.23
C VAL A 40 -9.77 4.87 8.13
N VAL A 41 -8.87 5.84 8.21
CA VAL A 41 -9.18 7.27 8.18
C VAL A 41 -8.35 8.01 7.13
N ASP A 42 -8.76 9.24 6.80
CA ASP A 42 -8.07 10.13 5.85
C ASP A 42 -7.80 9.49 4.47
N VAL A 43 -8.78 8.72 3.96
CA VAL A 43 -8.61 8.02 2.68
C VAL A 43 -8.62 9.01 1.52
N SER A 44 -7.59 8.93 0.68
CA SER A 44 -7.44 9.67 -0.55
C SER A 44 -6.96 8.74 -1.66
N THR A 45 -7.45 8.95 -2.88
CA THR A 45 -7.06 8.16 -4.05
C THR A 45 -6.60 9.09 -5.15
N SER A 46 -5.62 8.64 -5.94
CA SER A 46 -5.07 9.40 -7.06
C SER A 46 -4.40 8.45 -8.07
N TRP A 47 -3.96 9.02 -9.19
CA TRP A 47 -3.08 8.36 -10.14
C TRP A 47 -1.68 8.92 -10.00
N THR A 48 -0.70 8.06 -9.73
CA THR A 48 0.70 8.47 -9.61
C THR A 48 1.55 7.87 -10.72
N MET A 49 2.64 8.55 -11.06
CA MET A 49 3.61 8.04 -12.03
C MET A 49 4.29 6.77 -11.50
N LYS A 50 4.22 5.70 -12.29
CA LYS A 50 5.05 4.50 -12.14
C LYS A 50 6.29 4.57 -13.03
N GLU A 51 6.13 5.10 -14.24
CA GLU A 51 7.21 5.19 -15.22
C GLU A 51 7.00 6.44 -16.07
N TYR A 52 8.07 7.18 -16.32
CA TYR A 52 8.07 8.33 -17.23
C TYR A 52 9.36 8.35 -18.02
N ARG A 53 9.26 8.65 -19.31
CA ARG A 53 10.37 8.85 -20.23
C ARG A 53 9.92 9.81 -21.31
N GLN A 54 10.72 10.84 -21.59
CA GLN A 54 10.42 11.82 -22.63
C GLN A 54 11.06 11.45 -23.99
N TRP A 55 12.27 10.91 -24.01
CA TRP A 55 13.03 10.56 -25.23
C TRP A 55 13.87 9.28 -25.01
N PRO A 56 14.18 8.44 -26.03
CA PRO A 56 13.76 8.50 -27.43
C PRO A 56 12.34 7.96 -27.70
N ASN A 57 11.67 7.40 -26.69
CA ASN A 57 10.32 6.84 -26.82
C ASN A 57 9.46 7.37 -25.68
N PRO A 58 8.63 8.41 -25.92
CA PRO A 58 7.75 8.98 -24.91
C PRO A 58 6.86 7.90 -24.27
N LYS A 59 6.93 7.78 -22.96
CA LYS A 59 6.15 6.80 -22.20
C LYS A 59 5.82 7.39 -20.84
N LEU A 60 4.56 7.32 -20.48
CA LEU A 60 4.07 7.65 -19.14
C LEU A 60 3.13 6.53 -18.71
N THR A 61 3.48 5.82 -17.65
CA THR A 61 2.61 4.82 -17.02
C THR A 61 2.11 5.38 -15.72
N LEU A 62 0.79 5.54 -15.59
CA LEU A 62 0.13 5.96 -14.36
C LEU A 62 -0.50 4.74 -13.67
N VAL A 63 -0.37 4.67 -12.35
CA VAL A 63 -0.97 3.62 -11.53
C VAL A 63 -1.94 4.22 -10.52
N PRO A 64 -3.08 3.57 -10.26
CA PRO A 64 -3.95 3.99 -9.17
C PRO A 64 -3.22 3.79 -7.84
N THR A 65 -3.44 4.75 -6.95
CA THR A 65 -2.77 4.89 -5.67
C THR A 65 -3.80 5.24 -4.61
N VAL A 66 -3.68 4.65 -3.44
CA VAL A 66 -4.48 4.99 -2.27
C VAL A 66 -3.55 5.37 -1.13
N THR A 67 -3.87 6.47 -0.46
CA THR A 67 -3.20 6.92 0.75
C THR A 67 -4.23 7.06 1.86
N PHE A 68 -3.93 6.48 3.03
CA PHE A 68 -4.83 6.48 4.17
C PHE A 68 -4.02 6.40 5.47
N LYS A 69 -4.69 6.52 6.60
CA LYS A 69 -4.11 6.25 7.91
C LYS A 69 -4.93 5.21 8.65
N LEU A 70 -4.31 4.59 9.65
CA LEU A 70 -4.94 3.65 10.54
C LEU A 70 -5.07 4.28 11.92
N LYS A 71 -6.27 4.25 12.50
CA LYS A 71 -6.54 4.71 13.86
C LYS A 71 -6.86 3.51 14.75
N ASN A 72 -6.20 3.43 15.90
CA ASN A 72 -6.50 2.43 16.91
C ASN A 72 -7.62 2.92 17.81
N ASN A 73 -8.78 2.30 17.71
CA ASN A 73 -9.96 2.58 18.54
C ASN A 73 -10.08 1.64 19.75
N SER A 74 -9.16 0.68 19.89
CA SER A 74 -9.14 -0.23 21.04
C SER A 74 -8.41 0.36 22.26
N SER A 75 -8.57 -0.30 23.40
CA SER A 75 -7.82 -0.01 24.63
C SER A 75 -6.44 -0.68 24.69
N GLU A 76 -6.05 -1.44 23.66
CA GLU A 76 -4.79 -2.18 23.60
C GLU A 76 -3.85 -1.62 22.53
N THR A 77 -2.53 -1.79 22.72
CA THR A 77 -1.56 -1.48 21.65
C THR A 77 -1.65 -2.54 20.55
N LEU A 78 -2.07 -2.13 19.35
CA LEU A 78 -2.18 -3.02 18.20
C LEU A 78 -0.81 -3.20 17.55
N ARG A 79 -0.38 -4.46 17.39
CA ARG A 79 0.91 -4.81 16.79
C ARG A 79 0.68 -5.68 15.56
N TYR A 80 1.67 -5.67 14.67
CA TYR A 80 1.70 -6.54 13.49
C TYR A 80 0.52 -6.37 12.55
N ILE A 81 0.28 -5.13 12.09
CA ILE A 81 -0.77 -4.84 11.11
C ILE A 81 -0.15 -4.85 9.71
N ASN A 82 -0.66 -5.71 8.84
CA ASN A 82 -0.40 -5.64 7.41
C ASN A 82 -1.63 -5.07 6.71
N VAL A 83 -1.39 -4.38 5.60
CA VAL A 83 -2.44 -3.86 4.73
C VAL A 83 -2.24 -4.40 3.32
N ASN A 84 -3.34 -4.65 2.65
CA ASN A 84 -3.36 -5.02 1.25
C ASN A 84 -4.39 -4.17 0.51
N ALA A 85 -4.07 -3.79 -0.72
CA ALA A 85 -4.97 -3.11 -1.63
C ALA A 85 -5.12 -3.95 -2.89
N ILE A 86 -6.35 -4.14 -3.34
CA ILE A 86 -6.68 -4.72 -4.64
C ILE A 86 -7.33 -3.62 -5.48
N PHE A 87 -6.69 -3.27 -6.58
CA PHE A 87 -7.18 -2.28 -7.54
C PHE A 87 -7.90 -2.98 -8.68
N LYS A 88 -9.08 -2.49 -9.03
CA LYS A 88 -9.92 -3.14 -10.01
C LYS A 88 -10.74 -2.13 -10.81
N GLU A 89 -10.86 -2.41 -12.10
CA GLU A 89 -11.74 -1.68 -13.01
C GLU A 89 -13.21 -1.99 -12.67
N VAL A 90 -14.07 -0.98 -12.74
CA VAL A 90 -15.53 -1.18 -12.55
C VAL A 90 -16.03 -2.20 -13.58
N ASP A 91 -16.87 -3.14 -13.13
CA ASP A 91 -17.45 -4.24 -13.93
C ASP A 91 -16.47 -5.25 -14.56
N SER A 92 -15.16 -5.10 -14.34
CA SER A 92 -14.20 -6.12 -14.76
C SER A 92 -14.31 -7.39 -13.90
N VAL A 93 -13.94 -8.53 -14.46
CA VAL A 93 -13.72 -9.76 -13.67
C VAL A 93 -12.33 -9.74 -13.05
N GLU A 94 -11.33 -9.30 -13.82
CA GLU A 94 -9.93 -9.28 -13.44
C GLU A 94 -9.57 -8.07 -12.58
N ASN A 95 -8.62 -8.27 -11.67
CA ASN A 95 -7.99 -7.17 -10.95
C ASN A 95 -7.02 -6.46 -11.90
N LEU A 96 -6.93 -5.14 -11.80
CA LEU A 96 -5.85 -4.41 -12.46
C LEU A 96 -4.52 -4.79 -11.80
N GLY A 97 -4.49 -4.75 -10.47
CA GLY A 97 -3.27 -4.98 -9.71
C GLY A 97 -3.49 -4.93 -8.21
N ASP A 98 -2.42 -5.13 -7.47
CA ASP A 98 -2.43 -5.25 -6.02
C ASP A 98 -1.19 -4.63 -5.38
N SER A 99 -1.26 -4.45 -4.06
CA SER A 99 -0.16 -3.94 -3.25
C SER A 99 -0.26 -4.49 -1.84
N PHE A 100 0.85 -4.96 -1.27
CA PHE A 100 0.93 -5.41 0.11
C PHE A 100 1.98 -4.61 0.86
N HIS A 101 1.64 -4.13 2.05
CA HIS A 101 2.54 -3.37 2.89
C HIS A 101 2.41 -3.74 4.36
N THR A 102 3.55 -3.75 5.05
CA THR A 102 3.60 -3.93 6.49
C THR A 102 3.45 -2.57 7.16
N ALA A 103 2.22 -2.21 7.54
CA ALA A 103 1.89 -0.88 8.06
C ALA A 103 2.38 -0.62 9.49
N VAL A 104 2.23 -1.60 10.38
CA VAL A 104 2.62 -1.45 11.80
C VAL A 104 3.44 -2.66 12.27
N ARG A 105 4.63 -2.38 12.79
CA ARG A 105 5.59 -3.32 13.39
C ARG A 105 6.25 -2.73 14.63
N GLY A 106 7.00 -3.55 15.36
CA GLY A 106 7.80 -3.10 16.50
C GLY A 106 6.94 -2.61 17.66
N GLU A 107 7.09 -1.34 18.04
CA GLU A 107 6.41 -0.68 19.16
C GLU A 107 4.88 -0.78 19.07
N GLY A 108 4.33 -0.85 17.86
CA GLY A 108 2.89 -0.97 17.61
C GLY A 108 2.19 0.39 17.53
N LEU A 109 0.88 0.34 17.36
CA LEU A 109 0.00 1.49 17.34
C LEU A 109 -0.71 1.58 18.69
N ALA A 110 -0.34 2.57 19.50
CA ALA A 110 -0.89 2.77 20.84
C ALA A 110 -2.42 3.04 20.81
N PRO A 111 -3.15 2.80 21.91
CA PRO A 111 -4.56 3.13 22.04
C PRO A 111 -4.85 4.59 21.66
N GLY A 112 -5.86 4.83 20.83
CA GLY A 112 -6.25 6.16 20.36
C GLY A 112 -5.29 6.80 19.33
N ALA A 113 -4.13 6.20 19.07
CA ALA A 113 -3.15 6.76 18.15
C ALA A 113 -3.55 6.55 16.68
N THR A 114 -3.03 7.43 15.82
CA THR A 114 -3.17 7.33 14.37
C THR A 114 -1.80 7.12 13.73
N SER A 115 -1.71 6.22 12.77
CA SER A 115 -0.47 5.94 12.04
C SER A 115 -0.05 7.14 11.18
N PRO A 116 1.23 7.18 10.76
CA PRO A 116 1.62 7.97 9.59
C PRO A 116 0.79 7.58 8.35
N PRO A 117 0.73 8.43 7.32
CA PRO A 117 0.12 8.08 6.04
C PRO A 117 0.77 6.83 5.43
N ILE A 118 -0.07 5.89 5.01
CA ILE A 118 0.30 4.65 4.33
C ILE A 118 -0.15 4.78 2.89
N THR A 119 0.78 4.62 1.96
CA THR A 119 0.52 4.70 0.52
C THR A 119 0.69 3.34 -0.14
N LEU A 120 -0.35 2.88 -0.82
CA LEU A 120 -0.35 1.65 -1.61
C LEU A 120 -0.53 1.99 -3.08
N LYS A 121 0.36 1.46 -3.92
CA LYS A 121 0.36 1.65 -5.38
C LYS A 121 0.10 0.33 -6.07
N SER A 122 -0.76 0.34 -7.07
CA SER A 122 -0.95 -0.83 -7.93
C SER A 122 0.35 -1.18 -8.66
N ASN A 123 0.64 -2.49 -8.74
CA ASN A 123 1.72 -3.04 -9.55
C ASN A 123 1.46 -2.89 -11.07
N PHE A 124 0.22 -2.68 -11.52
CA PHE A 124 -0.10 -2.39 -12.93
C PHE A 124 -0.94 -1.13 -13.07
N GLY A 125 -0.91 -0.55 -14.27
CA GLY A 125 -1.54 0.74 -14.56
C GLY A 125 -1.79 0.94 -16.04
N VAL A 126 -2.17 2.16 -16.38
CA VAL A 126 -2.50 2.55 -17.75
C VAL A 126 -1.29 3.25 -18.36
N ALA A 127 -0.91 2.83 -19.58
CA ALA A 127 0.16 3.44 -20.34
C ALA A 127 -0.39 4.53 -21.28
N GLY A 128 0.37 5.62 -21.39
CA GLY A 128 0.13 6.74 -22.28
C GLY A 128 1.47 7.36 -22.71
N LYS A 129 1.41 8.54 -23.33
CA LYS A 129 2.60 9.26 -23.80
C LYS A 129 2.84 10.54 -23.01
N THR A 130 1.77 11.27 -22.72
CA THR A 130 1.80 12.55 -22.02
C THR A 130 0.64 12.67 -21.03
N LEU A 131 0.74 13.58 -20.06
CA LEU A 131 -0.32 13.93 -19.13
C LEU A 131 -1.61 14.35 -19.86
N ASP A 132 -1.49 15.05 -20.98
CA ASP A 132 -2.65 15.45 -21.79
C ASP A 132 -3.31 14.25 -22.48
N SER A 133 -2.53 13.25 -22.90
CA SER A 133 -3.10 12.01 -23.48
C SER A 133 -4.02 11.28 -22.49
N PHE A 134 -3.70 11.42 -21.19
CA PHE A 134 -4.52 10.93 -20.09
C PHE A 134 -5.77 11.81 -19.93
N LYS A 135 -5.62 13.12 -19.73
CA LYS A 135 -6.77 14.03 -19.50
C LYS A 135 -7.79 14.06 -20.64
N ALA A 136 -7.34 13.96 -21.88
CA ALA A 136 -8.17 14.02 -23.07
C ALA A 136 -8.83 12.68 -23.43
N ASN A 137 -8.49 11.56 -22.75
CA ASN A 137 -8.99 10.24 -23.11
C ASN A 137 -10.47 10.06 -22.70
N PRO A 138 -11.41 9.99 -23.65
CA PRO A 138 -12.83 9.78 -23.33
C PRO A 138 -13.12 8.37 -22.81
N HIS A 139 -12.21 7.42 -23.05
CA HIS A 139 -12.29 6.03 -22.61
C HIS A 139 -11.55 5.78 -21.29
N TRP A 140 -11.26 6.83 -20.52
CA TRP A 140 -10.68 6.64 -19.19
C TRP A 140 -11.65 5.88 -18.29
N LYS A 141 -11.27 4.65 -17.97
CA LYS A 141 -12.10 3.72 -17.21
C LYS A 141 -12.13 4.06 -15.72
N SER A 142 -13.24 3.80 -15.06
CA SER A 142 -13.35 3.97 -13.61
C SER A 142 -12.74 2.77 -12.88
N TYR A 143 -12.11 3.04 -11.74
CA TYR A 143 -11.49 2.01 -10.90
C TYR A 143 -11.94 2.20 -9.45
N TYR A 144 -11.89 1.13 -8.67
CA TYR A 144 -11.98 1.16 -7.22
C TYR A 144 -10.80 0.41 -6.60
N VAL A 145 -10.56 0.69 -5.32
CA VAL A 145 -9.61 -0.05 -4.50
C VAL A 145 -10.36 -0.71 -3.34
N LYS A 146 -10.14 -2.02 -3.17
CA LYS A 146 -10.58 -2.76 -1.98
C LYS A 146 -9.41 -2.80 -1.01
N LEU A 147 -9.62 -2.27 0.20
CA LEU A 147 -8.61 -2.29 1.26
C LEU A 147 -8.87 -3.48 2.19
N PHE A 148 -7.79 -4.17 2.54
CA PHE A 148 -7.81 -5.26 3.50
C PHE A 148 -6.76 -5.02 4.57
N VAL A 149 -7.06 -5.51 5.77
CA VAL A 149 -6.14 -5.55 6.90
C VAL A 149 -5.94 -7.00 7.33
N GLN A 150 -4.72 -7.32 7.75
CA GLN A 150 -4.37 -8.59 8.37
C GLN A 150 -3.73 -8.32 9.73
N MET A 151 -4.32 -8.90 10.79
CA MET A 151 -3.89 -8.75 12.19
C MET A 151 -3.85 -10.12 12.89
N GLY A 152 -2.73 -10.48 13.50
CA GLY A 152 -2.65 -11.64 14.41
C GLY A 152 -2.91 -13.02 13.79
N GLY A 153 -2.93 -13.14 12.45
CA GLY A 153 -3.22 -14.40 11.75
C GLY A 153 -3.14 -14.25 10.22
N PRO A 154 -3.45 -15.30 9.44
CA PRO A 154 -3.37 -15.28 7.98
C PRO A 154 -4.57 -14.60 7.29
N ARG A 155 -5.66 -14.36 8.02
CA ARG A 155 -6.92 -13.87 7.46
C ARG A 155 -6.81 -12.39 7.09
N HIS A 156 -7.29 -12.07 5.88
CA HIS A 156 -7.46 -10.71 5.41
C HIS A 156 -8.92 -10.30 5.63
N ILE A 157 -9.12 -9.18 6.33
CA ILE A 157 -10.43 -8.60 6.63
C ILE A 157 -10.63 -7.37 5.76
N SER A 158 -11.77 -7.28 5.06
CA SER A 158 -12.10 -6.13 4.22
C SER A 158 -12.37 -4.91 5.09
N MET A 159 -11.74 -3.78 4.80
CA MET A 159 -11.91 -2.52 5.53
C MET A 159 -12.76 -1.50 4.76
N GLY A 160 -13.00 -1.73 3.48
CA GLY A 160 -13.81 -0.85 2.65
C GLY A 160 -13.41 -0.89 1.18
N GLU A 161 -14.29 -0.33 0.36
CA GLU A 161 -14.08 -0.13 -1.06
C GLU A 161 -14.18 1.36 -1.38
N TYR A 162 -13.18 1.90 -2.09
CA TYR A 162 -13.07 3.33 -2.35
C TYR A 162 -12.92 3.57 -3.86
N PRO A 163 -13.69 4.50 -4.45
CA PRO A 163 -13.48 4.87 -5.84
C PRO A 163 -12.11 5.53 -6.01
N VAL A 164 -11.43 5.20 -7.09
CA VAL A 164 -10.18 5.86 -7.48
C VAL A 164 -10.51 7.17 -8.18
N SER A 165 -10.08 8.29 -7.58
CA SER A 165 -10.23 9.63 -8.16
C SER A 165 -9.55 9.73 -9.52
N ARG A 166 -10.04 10.66 -10.36
CA ARG A 166 -9.37 11.04 -11.61
C ARG A 166 -8.24 12.06 -11.40
N GLN A 167 -7.93 12.41 -10.16
CA GLN A 167 -6.79 13.27 -9.84
C GLN A 167 -5.49 12.57 -10.22
N ILE A 168 -4.68 13.23 -11.03
CA ILE A 168 -3.33 12.80 -11.40
C ILE A 168 -2.32 13.61 -10.60
N ASP A 169 -1.50 12.93 -9.82
CA ASP A 169 -0.40 13.49 -9.05
C ASP A 169 0.92 13.23 -9.79
N PHE A 170 1.07 13.98 -10.90
CA PHE A 170 2.25 13.96 -11.75
C PHE A 170 2.32 15.29 -12.52
N GLN A 171 3.51 15.85 -12.64
CA GLN A 171 3.82 16.99 -13.49
C GLN A 171 4.92 16.60 -14.46
N GLU A 172 4.75 16.96 -15.73
CA GLU A 172 5.77 16.75 -16.75
C GLU A 172 6.89 17.78 -16.61
N ASP A 173 8.12 17.34 -16.86
CA ASP A 173 9.26 18.25 -16.94
C ASP A 173 9.07 19.19 -18.14
N GLN A 174 9.47 20.45 -18.00
CA GLN A 174 9.51 21.36 -19.14
C GLN A 174 10.62 20.91 -20.10
N ALA A 175 10.27 20.72 -21.38
CA ALA A 175 11.24 20.32 -22.39
C ALA A 175 12.35 21.37 -22.48
N VAL A 176 13.59 20.97 -22.18
CA VAL A 176 14.78 21.78 -22.51
C VAL A 176 14.96 21.66 -24.01
N HIS A 177 14.43 22.62 -24.77
CA HIS A 177 14.72 22.71 -26.20
C HIS A 177 16.24 22.87 -26.37
N GLN A 178 16.91 21.83 -26.87
CA GLN A 178 18.27 21.94 -27.38
C GLN A 178 18.20 22.92 -28.54
N LYS A 179 18.74 24.12 -28.33
CA LYS A 179 18.90 25.12 -29.38
C LYS A 179 19.86 24.50 -30.39
N ASP A 180 19.38 24.24 -31.60
CA ASP A 180 20.18 23.72 -32.71
C ASP A 180 21.32 24.69 -33.05
N GLU A 181 22.48 24.56 -32.40
CA GLU A 181 23.74 25.13 -32.87
C GLU A 181 24.35 24.19 -33.91
N SER A 182 23.72 24.09 -35.07
CA SER A 182 24.32 23.47 -36.26
C SER A 182 23.79 24.15 -37.51
N SER A 183 24.15 25.41 -37.68
CA SER A 183 24.04 26.12 -38.97
C SER A 183 24.99 27.32 -38.98
N ALA A 184 26.29 27.06 -38.82
CA ALA A 184 27.33 28.04 -39.08
C ALA A 184 28.67 27.36 -39.42
N VAL A 185 28.69 26.57 -40.49
CA VAL A 185 29.93 26.38 -41.26
C VAL A 185 29.58 26.68 -42.71
N LEU A 186 29.66 27.97 -43.03
CA LEU A 186 29.56 28.50 -44.38
C LEU A 186 30.72 27.97 -45.22
N GLN A 187 30.39 27.73 -46.49
CA GLN A 187 31.24 27.29 -47.58
C GLN A 187 32.35 28.32 -47.86
N GLU A 188 33.59 27.87 -48.00
CA GLU A 188 34.62 28.58 -48.77
C GLU A 188 34.98 27.70 -49.98
N GLU A 189 34.60 28.16 -51.18
CA GLU A 189 35.16 27.71 -52.45
C GLU A 189 36.64 28.17 -52.52
N PRO A 190 37.60 27.33 -52.97
CA PRO A 190 38.91 27.83 -53.31
C PRO A 190 38.89 28.47 -54.71
N ALA A 191 39.33 29.73 -54.75
CA ALA A 191 39.57 30.49 -55.95
C ALA A 191 40.66 29.85 -56.83
N LYS A 192 40.43 29.96 -58.13
CA LYS A 192 41.31 29.65 -59.26
C LYS A 192 42.62 30.45 -59.20
N ASP A 193 43.73 29.79 -59.52
CA ASP A 193 44.88 30.33 -60.27
C ASP A 193 45.45 29.23 -61.19
#